data_AF-A0A452YXX9-F1
#
_entry.id   AF-A0A452YXX9-F1
#
_cell.length_a   1.000
_cell.length_b   1.000
_cell.length_c   1.000
_cell.angle_alpha   90.00
_cell.angle_beta   90.00
_cell.angle_gamma   90.00
#
_symmetry.space_group_name_H-M   'P 1'
#
loop_
_entity.id
_entity.type
_entity.pdbx_description
1 polymer ?
#
loop_
_entity_poly.entity_id
_entity_poly.type
_entity_poly.pdbx_seq_one_letter_code
_entity_poly.pdbx_strand_id
1 'polypeptide(L)'
;MTIVIKILDTSLRGDFGFNHILWVYSGRRGVHCWVCDSRARKLSNEQRSAIADYFRVYKGGENSLKKVSLTGPVLHPFLARSYTDVLKCFFEDKLLHSQQLFASEERCQKILELIPDENVASELHDKWQGNRRSSISKEDVNAARWEQLKTTLQSGKHKGLRRCVEEIVFSYTYPRLDMEVSKHMNHLLKAPFCIHPKTGRVCVPIDPNNCEDFDPTAVPTLSQLLGELNAARMQIDSENDWERTSLEKYIRFFRTSFLQPMLKACKEELETAYSAKLQQSK
;
A
#
# COMPACT_ATOMS: atom_id res chain seq x y z
N MET A 1 -4.70 2.32 2.40
CA MET A 1 -4.59 1.92 0.98
C MET A 1 -3.53 2.76 0.27
N THR A 2 -3.50 4.08 0.47
CA THR A 2 -2.48 5.00 -0.09
C THR A 2 -1.03 4.54 0.12
N ILE A 3 -0.65 4.14 1.34
CA ILE A 3 0.71 3.67 1.64
C ILE A 3 1.13 2.49 0.75
N VAL A 4 0.24 1.49 0.58
CA VAL A 4 0.57 0.30 -0.23
C VAL A 4 0.78 0.68 -1.68
N ILE A 5 -0.05 1.58 -2.23
CA ILE A 5 0.07 2.05 -3.60
C ILE A 5 1.40 2.79 -3.77
N LYS A 6 1.71 3.78 -2.92
CA LYS A 6 2.95 4.55 -3.02
C LYS A 6 4.21 3.68 -2.96
N ILE A 7 4.28 2.75 -2.01
CA ILE A 7 5.47 1.91 -1.80
C ILE A 7 5.66 0.91 -2.94
N LEU A 8 4.61 0.17 -3.27
CA LEU A 8 4.70 -0.88 -4.28
C LEU A 8 4.81 -0.27 -5.68
N ASP A 9 4.04 0.76 -6.02
CA ASP A 9 4.09 1.38 -7.36
C ASP A 9 5.48 1.96 -7.64
N THR A 10 6.06 2.72 -6.70
CA THR A 10 7.42 3.27 -6.81
C THR A 10 8.45 2.18 -7.09
N SER A 11 8.34 1.04 -6.43
CA SER A 11 9.33 -0.03 -6.50
C SER A 11 9.11 -0.93 -7.71
N LEU A 12 7.85 -1.23 -8.06
CA LEU A 12 7.50 -1.93 -9.29
C LEU A 12 7.98 -1.16 -10.52
N ARG A 13 7.90 0.17 -10.51
CA ARG A 13 8.43 1.03 -11.57
C ARG A 13 9.94 1.21 -11.49
N GLY A 14 10.44 1.67 -10.35
CA GLY A 14 11.84 2.08 -10.19
C GLY A 14 12.84 0.93 -10.03
N ASP A 15 12.48 -0.10 -9.27
CA ASP A 15 13.39 -1.23 -9.01
C ASP A 15 13.21 -2.34 -10.06
N PHE A 16 11.96 -2.63 -10.44
CA PHE A 16 11.68 -3.70 -11.39
C PHE A 16 11.55 -3.23 -12.83
N GLY A 17 11.26 -1.95 -13.11
CA GLY A 17 11.09 -1.40 -14.47
C GLY A 17 9.74 -1.74 -15.12
N PHE A 18 8.68 -2.00 -14.35
CA PHE A 18 7.35 -2.27 -14.89
C PHE A 18 6.62 -0.97 -15.24
N ASN A 19 5.92 -0.94 -16.36
CA ASN A 19 5.27 0.27 -16.88
C ASN A 19 3.75 0.21 -16.77
N HIS A 20 3.17 -0.95 -17.08
CA HIS A 20 1.73 -1.13 -17.22
C HIS A 20 1.15 -1.70 -15.93
N ILE A 21 0.96 -0.82 -14.95
CA ILE A 21 0.46 -1.18 -13.61
C ILE A 21 -0.93 -0.58 -13.41
N LEU A 22 -1.89 -1.41 -13.03
CA LEU A 22 -3.27 -1.00 -12.71
C LEU A 22 -3.59 -1.32 -11.25
N TRP A 23 -3.86 -0.27 -10.48
CA TRP A 23 -4.40 -0.38 -9.13
C TRP A 23 -5.92 -0.34 -9.16
N VAL A 24 -6.57 -1.23 -8.42
CA VAL A 24 -8.03 -1.38 -8.42
C VAL A 24 -8.54 -1.50 -6.99
N TYR A 25 -9.55 -0.71 -6.63
CA TYR A 25 -10.25 -0.87 -5.37
C TYR A 25 -10.98 -2.22 -5.30
N SER A 26 -10.85 -2.95 -4.20
CA SER A 26 -11.47 -4.28 -4.05
C SER A 26 -12.99 -4.26 -3.83
N GLY A 27 -13.56 -3.06 -3.68
CA GLY A 27 -14.97 -2.80 -3.40
C GLY A 27 -15.31 -2.68 -1.91
N ARG A 28 -14.33 -2.86 -1.01
CA ARG A 28 -14.54 -2.72 0.46
C ARG A 28 -13.40 -2.07 1.23
N ARG A 29 -12.26 -2.75 1.38
CA ARG A 29 -11.20 -2.34 2.34
C ARG A 29 -9.77 -2.55 1.86
N GLY A 30 -9.60 -2.95 0.61
CA GLY A 30 -8.29 -3.27 0.05
C GLY A 30 -8.18 -2.83 -1.39
N VAL A 31 -7.02 -3.08 -1.97
CA VAL A 31 -6.70 -2.79 -3.36
C VAL A 31 -6.02 -4.00 -3.99
N HIS A 32 -6.19 -4.16 -5.28
CA HIS A 32 -5.49 -5.15 -6.10
C HIS A 32 -4.54 -4.41 -7.05
N CYS A 33 -3.40 -5.02 -7.35
CA CYS A 33 -2.43 -4.50 -8.30
C CYS A 33 -2.28 -5.50 -9.45
N TRP A 34 -2.48 -5.04 -10.68
CA TRP A 34 -2.27 -5.81 -11.90
C TRP A 34 -1.04 -5.27 -12.62
N VAL A 35 0.01 -6.07 -12.73
CA VAL A 35 1.19 -5.75 -13.52
C VAL A 35 1.05 -6.45 -14.87
N CYS A 36 0.89 -5.66 -15.93
CA CYS A 36 0.46 -6.14 -17.23
C CYS A 36 1.54 -6.08 -18.30
N ASP A 37 2.78 -5.71 -17.98
CA ASP A 37 3.92 -5.80 -18.89
C ASP A 37 4.09 -7.21 -19.46
N SER A 38 4.51 -7.32 -20.73
CA SER A 38 4.72 -8.59 -21.43
C SER A 38 5.65 -9.54 -20.67
N ARG A 39 6.75 -9.00 -20.14
CA ARG A 39 7.70 -9.76 -19.31
C ARG A 39 7.11 -10.19 -17.96
N ALA A 40 6.23 -9.38 -17.36
CA ALA A 40 5.55 -9.73 -16.10
C ALA A 40 4.60 -10.91 -16.31
N ARG A 41 3.85 -10.91 -17.43
CA ARG A 41 2.92 -11.98 -17.78
C ARG A 41 3.61 -13.33 -18.01
N LYS A 42 4.88 -13.32 -18.43
CA LYS A 42 5.70 -14.51 -18.74
C LYS A 42 6.50 -15.05 -17.55
N LEU A 43 6.44 -14.41 -16.38
CA LEU A 43 7.20 -14.86 -15.21
C LEU A 43 6.75 -16.24 -14.73
N SER A 44 7.73 -17.09 -14.39
CA SER A 44 7.50 -18.37 -13.73
C SER A 44 7.03 -18.19 -12.28
N ASN A 45 6.49 -19.24 -11.66
CA ASN A 45 6.10 -19.19 -10.24
C ASN A 45 7.29 -18.87 -9.32
N GLU A 46 8.49 -19.33 -9.66
CA GLU A 46 9.71 -19.02 -8.90
C GLU A 46 10.05 -17.53 -8.99
N GLN A 47 10.06 -16.98 -10.20
CA GLN A 47 10.33 -15.55 -10.41
C GLN A 47 9.27 -14.67 -9.74
N ARG A 48 8.00 -15.06 -9.81
CA ARG A 48 6.89 -14.41 -9.11
C ARG A 48 7.09 -14.43 -7.60
N SER A 49 7.49 -15.58 -7.05
CA SER A 49 7.77 -15.74 -5.63
C SER A 49 8.93 -14.85 -5.19
N ALA A 50 10.01 -14.78 -5.98
CA ALA A 50 11.14 -13.90 -5.69
C ALA A 50 10.75 -12.42 -5.65
N ILE A 51 9.92 -11.96 -6.60
CA ILE A 51 9.38 -10.58 -6.59
C ILE A 51 8.48 -10.35 -5.37
N ALA A 52 7.62 -11.32 -5.03
CA ALA A 52 6.76 -11.21 -3.86
C ALA A 52 7.62 -11.12 -2.58
N ASP A 53 8.60 -12.01 -2.42
CA ASP A 53 9.50 -12.04 -1.26
C ASP A 53 10.36 -10.78 -1.14
N TYR A 54 10.68 -10.09 -2.24
CA TYR A 54 11.32 -8.76 -2.20
C TYR A 54 10.51 -7.74 -1.37
N PHE A 55 9.18 -7.78 -1.47
CA PHE A 55 8.27 -6.91 -0.72
C PHE A 55 7.93 -7.45 0.67
N ARG A 56 8.47 -8.59 1.08
CA ARG A 56 8.11 -9.28 2.31
C ARG A 56 8.86 -8.74 3.52
N VAL A 57 8.20 -7.85 4.25
CA VAL A 57 8.71 -7.31 5.52
C VAL A 57 8.24 -8.12 6.72
N TYR A 58 6.99 -8.59 6.71
CA TYR A 58 6.43 -9.40 7.77
C TYR A 58 6.92 -10.85 7.66
N LYS A 59 7.73 -11.29 8.63
CA LYS A 59 8.37 -12.63 8.63
C LYS A 59 7.89 -13.54 9.78
N GLY A 60 6.95 -13.08 10.60
CA GLY A 60 6.44 -13.82 11.77
C GLY A 60 4.98 -14.27 11.64
N GLY A 61 4.64 -15.40 12.27
CA GLY A 61 3.26 -15.92 12.37
C GLY A 61 2.39 -15.13 13.36
N GLU A 62 1.11 -15.51 13.50
CA GLU A 62 0.14 -14.79 14.36
C GLU A 62 0.63 -14.62 15.80
N ASN A 63 1.35 -15.61 16.33
CA ASN A 63 1.88 -15.69 17.70
C ASN A 63 3.23 -14.97 17.91
N SER A 64 3.84 -14.41 16.86
CA SER A 64 5.09 -13.67 17.03
C SER A 64 4.82 -12.24 17.51
N LEU A 65 5.41 -11.86 18.65
CA LEU A 65 5.36 -10.50 19.18
C LEU A 65 6.06 -9.52 18.23
N LYS A 66 7.25 -9.90 17.73
CA LYS A 66 8.02 -9.13 16.75
C LYS A 66 7.78 -9.65 15.33
N LYS A 67 6.88 -9.00 14.59
CA LYS A 67 6.51 -9.40 13.22
C LYS A 67 7.43 -8.83 12.13
N VAL A 68 8.13 -7.75 12.45
CA VAL A 68 9.09 -7.07 11.57
C VAL A 68 10.48 -7.13 12.21
N SER A 69 11.45 -7.66 11.46
CA SER A 69 12.85 -7.70 11.87
C SER A 69 13.71 -7.22 10.70
N LEU A 70 14.36 -6.07 10.89
CA LEU A 70 15.19 -5.43 9.87
C LEU A 70 16.65 -5.82 10.13
N THR A 71 17.17 -6.76 9.34
CA THR A 71 18.51 -7.32 9.51
C THR A 71 19.58 -6.56 8.71
N GLY A 72 20.82 -6.61 9.19
CA GLY A 72 21.99 -6.10 8.47
C GLY A 72 22.49 -4.73 8.96
N PRO A 73 23.74 -4.37 8.61
CA PRO A 73 24.34 -3.10 9.03
C PRO A 73 23.68 -1.88 8.34
N VAL A 74 23.18 -2.06 7.12
CA VAL A 74 22.55 -1.04 6.28
C VAL A 74 21.18 -1.57 5.85
N LEU A 75 20.17 -0.69 5.84
CA LEU A 75 18.85 -1.04 5.33
C LEU A 75 18.91 -1.24 3.81
N HIS A 76 18.23 -2.27 3.33
CA HIS A 76 18.04 -2.45 1.89
C HIS A 76 17.46 -1.17 1.26
N PRO A 77 17.92 -0.73 0.07
CA PRO A 77 17.50 0.55 -0.53
C PRO A 77 15.98 0.73 -0.60
N PHE A 78 15.24 -0.32 -0.98
CA PHE A 78 13.76 -0.32 -0.94
C PHE A 78 13.19 0.02 0.44
N LEU A 79 13.73 -0.57 1.51
CA LEU A 79 13.24 -0.34 2.87
C LEU A 79 13.60 1.08 3.34
N ALA A 80 14.82 1.55 3.04
CA ALA A 80 15.25 2.90 3.37
C ALA A 80 14.37 3.96 2.69
N ARG A 81 14.11 3.78 1.39
CA ARG A 81 13.23 4.64 0.59
C ARG A 81 11.78 4.60 1.10
N SER A 82 11.24 3.41 1.32
CA SER A 82 9.89 3.24 1.87
C SER A 82 9.72 3.94 3.22
N TYR A 83 10.72 3.80 4.10
CA TYR A 83 10.72 4.46 5.41
C TYR A 83 10.73 5.98 5.28
N THR A 84 11.69 6.51 4.53
CA THR A 84 11.96 7.95 4.44
C THR A 84 10.86 8.69 3.69
N ASP A 85 10.42 8.15 2.56
CA ASP A 85 9.56 8.88 1.61
C ASP A 85 8.07 8.71 1.92
N VAL A 86 7.69 7.65 2.65
CA VAL A 86 6.27 7.31 2.86
C VAL A 86 5.95 7.00 4.31
N LEU A 87 6.58 5.98 4.91
CA LEU A 87 6.12 5.41 6.17
C LEU A 87 6.30 6.37 7.35
N LYS A 88 7.45 7.05 7.43
CA LYS A 88 7.77 7.94 8.55
C LYS A 88 6.79 9.11 8.64
N CYS A 89 6.61 9.87 7.57
CA CYS A 89 5.68 11.00 7.55
C CYS A 89 4.23 10.53 7.80
N PHE A 90 3.82 9.42 7.20
CA PHE A 90 2.48 8.88 7.46
C PHE A 90 2.29 8.49 8.94
N PHE A 91 3.29 7.86 9.56
CA PHE A 91 3.25 7.50 10.96
C PHE A 91 3.14 8.73 11.86
N GLU A 92 4.05 9.69 11.69
CA GLU A 92 4.16 10.86 12.55
C GLU A 92 3.00 11.84 12.36
N ASP A 93 2.63 12.15 11.10
CA ASP A 93 1.64 13.19 10.81
C ASP A 93 0.21 12.66 10.94
N LYS A 94 -0.05 11.43 10.49
CA LYS A 94 -1.42 10.88 10.41
C LYS A 94 -1.70 9.82 11.46
N LEU A 95 -0.84 8.80 11.59
CA LEU A 95 -1.18 7.63 12.40
C LEU A 95 -1.14 7.92 13.91
N LEU A 96 -0.11 8.62 14.40
CA LEU A 96 0.01 8.96 15.82
C LEU A 96 -1.23 9.70 16.33
N HIS A 97 -1.68 10.72 15.59
CA HIS A 97 -2.84 11.54 15.95
C HIS A 97 -4.17 10.79 15.77
N SER A 98 -4.37 10.12 14.64
CA SER A 98 -5.66 9.46 14.34
C SER A 98 -5.89 8.22 15.20
N GLN A 99 -4.84 7.45 15.49
CA GLN A 99 -4.95 6.21 16.26
C GLN A 99 -4.65 6.40 17.74
N GLN A 100 -4.11 7.54 18.18
CA GLN A 100 -3.83 7.82 19.59
C GLN A 100 -3.01 6.69 20.24
N LEU A 101 -1.89 6.35 19.61
CA LEU A 101 -1.08 5.16 19.92
C LEU A 101 -0.50 5.15 21.34
N PHE A 102 -0.34 6.32 21.96
CA PHE A 102 0.20 6.47 23.31
C PHE A 102 -0.85 7.00 24.30
N ALA A 103 -2.14 7.00 23.97
CA ALA A 103 -3.17 7.56 24.85
C ALA A 103 -3.56 6.65 26.03
N SER A 104 -3.48 5.32 25.86
CA SER A 104 -3.79 4.36 26.92
C SER A 104 -2.59 3.50 27.29
N GLU A 105 -2.59 3.01 28.53
CA GLU A 105 -1.54 2.13 29.06
C GLU A 105 -1.42 0.85 28.23
N GLU A 106 -2.53 0.22 27.86
CA GLU A 106 -2.56 -0.96 26.99
C GLU A 106 -1.88 -0.74 25.64
N ARG A 107 -2.05 0.46 25.04
CA ARG A 107 -1.45 0.76 23.73
C ARG A 107 0.03 1.09 23.86
N CYS A 108 0.41 1.77 24.94
CA CYS A 108 1.82 1.98 25.28
C CYS A 108 2.52 0.63 25.46
N GLN A 109 1.90 -0.30 26.19
CA GLN A 109 2.44 -1.64 26.42
C GLN A 109 2.71 -2.39 25.11
N LYS A 110 1.78 -2.32 24.14
CA LYS A 110 1.98 -2.93 22.81
C LYS A 110 3.19 -2.38 22.06
N ILE A 111 3.56 -1.12 22.27
CA ILE A 111 4.76 -0.53 21.66
C ILE A 111 6.00 -0.96 22.42
N LEU A 112 5.94 -1.02 23.75
CA LEU A 112 7.03 -1.49 24.60
C LEU A 112 7.37 -2.96 24.31
N GLU A 113 6.38 -3.80 24.03
CA GLU A 113 6.56 -5.20 23.60
C GLU A 113 7.35 -5.35 22.28
N LEU A 114 7.45 -4.29 21.46
CA LEU A 114 8.25 -4.29 20.24
C LEU A 114 9.72 -3.94 20.49
N ILE A 115 10.06 -3.47 21.70
CA ILE A 115 11.42 -3.09 22.09
C ILE A 115 12.14 -4.35 22.60
N PRO A 116 13.26 -4.77 21.98
CA PRO A 116 13.97 -6.00 22.39
C PRO A 116 14.65 -5.93 23.77
N ASP A 117 14.98 -4.73 24.25
CA ASP A 117 15.66 -4.51 25.53
C ASP A 117 14.63 -4.18 26.63
N GLU A 118 14.40 -5.14 27.52
CA GLU A 118 13.44 -5.02 28.63
C GLU A 118 13.79 -3.88 29.61
N ASN A 119 15.08 -3.56 29.77
CA ASN A 119 15.49 -2.45 30.65
C ASN A 119 15.05 -1.11 30.05
N VAL A 120 15.21 -0.95 28.73
CA VAL A 120 14.78 0.26 28.02
C VAL A 120 13.27 0.37 27.99
N ALA A 121 12.57 -0.76 27.77
CA ALA A 121 11.12 -0.80 27.84
C ALA A 121 10.61 -0.37 29.22
N SER A 122 11.25 -0.85 30.29
CA SER A 122 10.89 -0.50 31.67
C SER A 122 11.20 0.96 32.00
N GLU A 123 12.36 1.49 31.57
CA GLU A 123 12.72 2.90 31.75
C GLU A 123 11.70 3.82 31.05
N LEU A 124 11.28 3.47 29.83
CA LEU A 124 10.26 4.22 29.10
C LEU A 124 8.89 4.14 29.78
N HIS A 125 8.51 2.95 30.25
CA HIS A 125 7.28 2.75 31.00
C HIS A 125 7.22 3.64 32.25
N ASP A 126 8.27 3.63 33.07
CA ASP A 126 8.35 4.42 34.30
C ASP A 126 8.31 5.92 34.01
N LYS A 127 9.01 6.38 32.96
CA LYS A 127 8.95 7.77 32.50
C LYS A 127 7.54 8.19 32.09
N TRP A 128 6.81 7.31 31.39
CA TRP A 128 5.45 7.60 30.96
C TRP A 128 4.43 7.56 32.10
N GLN A 129 4.67 6.77 33.14
CA GLN A 129 3.87 6.73 34.37
C GLN A 129 4.14 7.93 35.29
N GLY A 130 5.40 8.32 35.47
CA GLY A 130 5.81 9.44 36.32
C GLY A 130 5.32 10.81 35.83
N ASN A 131 5.03 10.95 34.53
CA ASN A 131 4.62 12.20 33.91
C ASN A 131 3.13 12.58 34.07
N ARG A 132 2.34 11.83 34.87
CA ARG A 132 0.91 12.11 35.15
C ARG A 132 0.64 13.50 35.76
N ARG A 133 1.65 14.23 36.21
CA ARG A 133 1.55 15.56 36.83
C ARG A 133 1.70 16.75 35.89
N SER A 134 2.06 16.53 34.63
CA SER A 134 2.24 17.62 33.66
C SER A 134 0.95 17.87 32.88
N SER A 135 0.55 19.13 32.79
CA SER A 135 -0.62 19.68 32.09
C SER A 135 -0.49 19.55 30.55
N ILE A 136 -0.01 18.41 30.06
CA ILE A 136 0.17 18.14 28.64
C ILE A 136 -1.21 17.81 28.08
N SER A 137 -1.67 18.60 27.09
CA SER A 137 -2.91 18.32 26.36
C SER A 137 -2.87 16.90 25.77
N LYS A 138 -4.01 16.21 25.65
CA LYS A 138 -4.04 14.83 25.12
C LYS A 138 -3.39 14.70 23.74
N GLU A 139 -3.44 15.77 22.94
CA GLU A 139 -2.84 15.86 21.61
C GLU A 139 -1.30 15.87 21.68
N ASP A 140 -0.73 16.63 22.61
CA ASP A 140 0.72 16.70 22.83
C ASP A 140 1.31 15.40 23.42
N VAL A 141 0.51 14.59 24.14
CA VAL A 141 1.01 13.37 24.80
C VAL A 141 1.57 12.35 23.80
N ASN A 142 0.93 12.18 22.64
CA ASN A 142 1.38 11.19 21.64
C ASN A 142 2.70 11.60 21.00
N ALA A 143 2.80 12.86 20.57
CA ALA A 143 4.02 13.41 20.00
C ALA A 143 5.16 13.41 21.03
N ALA A 144 4.89 13.87 22.26
CA ALA A 144 5.90 13.91 23.32
C ALA A 144 6.43 12.50 23.67
N ARG A 145 5.55 11.51 23.83
CA ARG A 145 5.97 10.12 24.13
C ARG A 145 6.73 9.49 22.97
N TRP A 146 6.35 9.79 21.73
CA TRP A 146 7.09 9.37 20.55
C TRP A 146 8.51 9.97 20.50
N GLU A 147 8.66 11.26 20.75
CA GLU A 147 9.99 11.91 20.81
C GLU A 147 10.86 11.37 21.94
N GLN A 148 10.27 11.10 23.11
CA GLN A 148 10.97 10.46 24.23
C GLN A 148 11.47 9.06 23.85
N LEU A 149 10.64 8.27 23.16
CA LEU A 149 11.00 6.95 22.67
C LEU A 149 12.15 7.03 21.67
N LYS A 150 12.06 7.91 20.67
CA LYS A 150 13.13 8.12 19.68
C LYS A 150 14.45 8.49 20.34
N THR A 151 14.42 9.48 21.25
CA THR A 151 15.62 9.95 21.96
C THR A 151 16.27 8.84 22.78
N THR A 152 15.46 8.06 23.48
CA THR A 152 15.97 6.95 24.33
C THR A 152 16.60 5.86 23.47
N LEU A 153 15.94 5.44 22.39
CA LEU A 153 16.43 4.40 21.49
C LEU A 153 17.64 4.84 20.65
N GLN A 154 17.76 6.13 20.34
CA GLN A 154 18.85 6.70 19.53
C GLN A 154 20.04 7.21 20.35
N SER A 155 19.95 7.21 21.68
CA SER A 155 20.98 7.72 22.59
C SER A 155 22.33 6.98 22.53
N GLY A 156 22.44 5.89 21.75
CA GLY A 156 23.67 5.10 21.57
C GLY A 156 24.08 4.29 22.80
N LYS A 157 23.38 4.43 23.92
CA LYS A 157 23.64 3.72 25.19
C LYS A 157 23.39 2.21 25.07
N HIS A 158 22.47 1.80 24.21
CA HIS A 158 22.05 0.40 24.05
C HIS A 158 22.47 -0.16 22.70
N LYS A 159 23.45 -1.07 22.69
CA LYS A 159 23.90 -1.77 21.48
C LYS A 159 22.77 -2.69 20.99
N GLY A 160 22.33 -2.54 19.75
CA GLY A 160 21.29 -3.40 19.15
C GLY A 160 19.92 -2.73 18.94
N LEU A 161 19.69 -1.51 19.44
CA LEU A 161 18.43 -0.77 19.26
C LEU A 161 18.41 0.15 18.03
N ARG A 162 19.46 0.12 17.21
CA ARG A 162 19.66 1.05 16.07
C ARG A 162 18.49 1.08 15.09
N ARG A 163 17.72 -0.01 14.95
CA ARG A 163 16.60 -0.15 14.02
C ARG A 163 15.23 -0.22 14.67
N CYS A 164 15.17 -0.09 16.00
CA CYS A 164 13.93 -0.31 16.74
C CYS A 164 12.85 0.72 16.37
N VAL A 165 13.24 1.98 16.16
CA VAL A 165 12.33 3.04 15.69
C VAL A 165 11.77 2.70 14.31
N GLU A 166 12.62 2.30 13.36
CA GLU A 166 12.18 1.89 12.04
C GLU A 166 11.26 0.67 12.10
N GLU A 167 11.62 -0.36 12.87
CA GLU A 167 10.81 -1.57 13.05
C GLU A 167 9.42 -1.27 13.63
N ILE A 168 9.30 -0.34 14.58
CA ILE A 168 8.01 0.12 15.12
C ILE A 168 7.21 0.78 13.99
N VAL A 169 7.79 1.75 13.28
CA VAL A 169 7.11 2.43 12.17
C VAL A 169 6.63 1.41 11.12
N PHE A 170 7.50 0.50 10.66
CA PHE A 170 7.15 -0.56 9.72
C PHE A 170 6.03 -1.45 10.27
N SER A 171 6.08 -1.83 11.54
CA SER A 171 5.06 -2.71 12.15
C SER A 171 3.65 -2.11 12.07
N TYR A 172 3.53 -0.80 12.21
CA TYR A 172 2.26 -0.07 12.22
C TYR A 172 1.81 0.45 10.84
N THR A 173 2.74 0.72 9.92
CA THR A 173 2.41 1.40 8.65
C THR A 173 2.69 0.57 7.40
N TYR A 174 3.60 -0.41 7.45
CA TYR A 174 3.91 -1.21 6.28
C TYR A 174 2.71 -2.07 5.87
N PRO A 175 2.41 -2.20 4.58
CA PRO A 175 1.26 -2.96 4.13
C PRO A 175 1.42 -4.46 4.40
N ARG A 176 0.34 -5.09 4.84
CA ARG A 176 0.24 -6.54 4.88
C ARG A 176 -0.13 -7.03 3.48
N LEU A 177 0.78 -7.77 2.87
CA LEU A 177 0.60 -8.35 1.54
C LEU A 177 0.12 -9.79 1.69
N ASP A 178 -0.90 -10.15 0.92
CA ASP A 178 -1.25 -11.55 0.73
C ASP A 178 -0.24 -12.15 -0.26
N MET A 179 0.68 -12.96 0.25
CA MET A 179 1.79 -13.46 -0.56
C MET A 179 1.33 -14.49 -1.59
N GLU A 180 0.34 -15.31 -1.23
CA GLU A 180 -0.06 -16.47 -2.03
C GLU A 180 -0.75 -16.06 -3.33
N VAL A 181 -1.43 -14.92 -3.34
CA VAL A 181 -2.06 -14.38 -4.56
C VAL A 181 -1.05 -13.96 -5.63
N SER A 182 0.22 -13.79 -5.24
CA SER A 182 1.29 -13.31 -6.14
C SER A 182 2.19 -14.42 -6.66
N LYS A 183 2.28 -15.57 -5.98
CA LYS A 183 3.26 -16.63 -6.27
C LYS A 183 2.87 -17.52 -7.45
N HIS A 184 1.59 -17.82 -7.61
CA HIS A 184 1.12 -18.83 -8.56
C HIS A 184 0.44 -18.22 -9.77
N MET A 185 0.85 -18.64 -10.98
CA MET A 185 0.31 -18.16 -12.25
C MET A 185 -1.20 -18.41 -12.42
N ASN A 186 -1.73 -19.47 -11.81
CA ASN A 186 -3.15 -19.86 -11.90
C ASN A 186 -4.03 -19.25 -10.79
N HIS A 187 -3.51 -18.31 -9.99
CA HIS A 187 -4.31 -17.65 -8.96
C HIS A 187 -5.39 -16.78 -9.60
N LEU A 188 -6.65 -16.99 -9.19
CA LEU A 188 -7.78 -16.21 -9.68
C LEU A 188 -7.98 -14.94 -8.86
N LEU A 189 -8.06 -13.81 -9.54
CA LEU A 189 -8.26 -12.50 -8.92
C LEU A 189 -9.53 -11.84 -9.45
N LYS A 190 -10.24 -11.11 -8.58
CA LYS A 190 -11.46 -10.39 -8.95
C LYS A 190 -11.16 -9.37 -10.06
N ALA A 191 -11.92 -9.44 -11.15
CA ALA A 191 -11.79 -8.51 -12.27
C ALA A 191 -12.10 -7.05 -11.87
N PRO A 192 -11.45 -6.07 -12.53
CA PRO A 192 -11.85 -4.67 -12.43
C PRO A 192 -13.33 -4.48 -12.81
N PHE A 193 -13.97 -3.46 -12.25
CA PHE A 193 -15.37 -3.11 -12.44
C PHE A 193 -16.42 -4.13 -11.95
N CYS A 194 -16.02 -5.26 -11.34
CA CYS A 194 -16.97 -6.11 -10.63
C CYS A 194 -17.69 -5.35 -9.50
N ILE A 195 -18.93 -5.75 -9.21
CA ILE A 195 -19.68 -5.26 -8.05
C ILE A 195 -19.30 -6.07 -6.82
N HIS A 196 -18.97 -5.40 -5.72
CA HIS A 196 -18.75 -6.10 -4.45
C HIS A 196 -20.11 -6.44 -3.80
N PRO A 197 -20.43 -7.73 -3.57
CA PRO A 197 -21.79 -8.18 -3.28
C PRO A 197 -22.39 -7.58 -2.00
N LYS A 198 -21.55 -7.35 -0.97
CA LYS A 198 -22.05 -6.80 0.32
C LYS A 198 -22.12 -5.27 0.37
N THR A 199 -21.35 -4.57 -0.46
CA THR A 199 -21.25 -3.10 -0.38
C THR A 199 -21.96 -2.44 -1.55
N GLY A 200 -22.27 -3.19 -2.61
CA GLY A 200 -22.81 -2.67 -3.87
C GLY A 200 -21.81 -1.81 -4.65
N ARG A 201 -20.61 -1.54 -4.12
CA ARG A 201 -19.61 -0.65 -4.73
C ARG A 201 -18.94 -1.32 -5.92
N VAL A 202 -18.67 -0.51 -6.94
CA VAL A 202 -17.89 -0.92 -8.12
C VAL A 202 -16.40 -1.02 -7.76
N CYS A 203 -15.73 -2.06 -8.23
CA CYS A 203 -14.27 -2.23 -8.08
C CYS A 203 -13.52 -1.36 -9.10
N VAL A 204 -13.43 -0.06 -8.82
CA VAL A 204 -12.90 0.94 -9.75
C VAL A 204 -11.36 1.04 -9.75
N PRO A 205 -10.73 1.41 -10.87
CA PRO A 205 -9.32 1.78 -10.93
C PRO A 205 -8.98 2.98 -10.03
N ILE A 206 -7.75 2.98 -9.51
CA ILE A 206 -7.19 4.07 -8.69
C ILE A 206 -5.96 4.62 -9.42
N ASP A 207 -5.89 5.94 -9.53
CA ASP A 207 -4.70 6.62 -10.03
C ASP A 207 -3.58 6.57 -8.97
N PRO A 208 -2.43 5.93 -9.23
CA PRO A 208 -1.33 5.88 -8.27
C PRO A 208 -0.76 7.26 -7.95
N ASN A 209 -0.78 8.21 -8.89
CA ASN A 209 -0.24 9.56 -8.67
C ASN A 209 -1.11 10.38 -7.71
N ASN A 210 -2.43 10.14 -7.74
CA ASN A 210 -3.42 10.84 -6.93
C ASN A 210 -4.11 9.91 -5.91
N CYS A 211 -3.40 8.88 -5.45
CA CYS A 211 -3.98 7.84 -4.58
C CYS A 211 -4.30 8.32 -3.15
N GLU A 212 -3.88 9.53 -2.78
CA GLU A 212 -4.24 10.16 -1.49
C GLU A 212 -5.68 10.68 -1.49
N ASP A 213 -6.16 11.13 -2.65
CA ASP A 213 -7.51 11.72 -2.82
C ASP A 213 -8.59 10.65 -3.01
N PHE A 214 -8.20 9.38 -3.11
CA PHE A 214 -9.12 8.28 -3.30
C PHE A 214 -9.91 7.98 -2.02
N ASP A 215 -11.20 8.33 -2.02
CA ASP A 215 -12.14 7.99 -0.95
C ASP A 215 -12.93 6.70 -1.29
N PRO A 216 -12.70 5.58 -0.56
CA PRO A 216 -13.43 4.32 -0.77
C PRO A 216 -14.92 4.38 -0.41
N THR A 217 -15.36 5.43 0.31
CA THR A 217 -16.75 5.61 0.71
C THR A 217 -17.58 6.32 -0.37
N ALA A 218 -16.94 7.20 -1.15
CA ALA A 218 -17.53 7.93 -2.28
C ALA A 218 -17.52 7.14 -3.62
N VAL A 219 -17.03 5.90 -3.63
CA VAL A 219 -17.07 5.04 -4.83
C VAL A 219 -18.53 4.67 -5.16
N PRO A 220 -18.96 4.82 -6.42
CA PRO A 220 -20.35 4.60 -6.82
C PRO A 220 -20.81 3.16 -6.55
N THR A 221 -22.07 3.03 -6.18
CA THR A 221 -22.75 1.75 -6.01
C THR A 221 -23.58 1.39 -7.22
N LEU A 222 -23.88 0.10 -7.41
CA LEU A 222 -24.76 -0.36 -8.48
C LEU A 222 -26.14 0.32 -8.42
N SER A 223 -26.72 0.47 -7.23
CA SER A 223 -28.02 1.13 -7.06
C SER A 223 -27.97 2.61 -7.46
N GLN A 224 -26.89 3.31 -7.11
CA GLN A 224 -26.68 4.70 -7.52
C GLN A 224 -26.57 4.81 -9.04
N LEU A 225 -25.76 3.96 -9.67
CA LEU A 225 -25.57 3.99 -11.13
C LEU A 225 -26.87 3.68 -11.88
N LEU A 226 -27.68 2.73 -11.39
CA LEU A 226 -29.00 2.46 -11.98
C LEU A 226 -29.94 3.66 -11.86
N GLY A 227 -29.92 4.37 -10.73
CA GLY A 227 -30.67 5.61 -10.55
C GLY A 227 -30.24 6.71 -11.52
N GLU A 228 -28.93 6.93 -11.67
CA GLU A 228 -28.35 7.90 -12.61
C GLU A 228 -28.72 7.56 -14.06
N LEU A 229 -28.64 6.29 -14.46
CA LEU A 229 -29.02 5.84 -15.81
C LEU A 229 -30.51 6.04 -16.10
N ASN A 230 -31.39 5.69 -15.16
CA ASN A 230 -32.82 5.87 -15.33
C ASN A 230 -33.21 7.35 -15.43
N ALA A 231 -32.55 8.22 -14.68
CA ALA A 231 -32.73 9.67 -14.78
C ALA A 231 -32.19 10.22 -16.13
N ALA A 232 -31.05 9.72 -16.59
CA ALA A 232 -30.40 10.15 -17.83
C ALA A 232 -31.19 9.76 -19.10
N ARG A 233 -31.82 8.57 -19.11
CA ARG A 233 -32.63 8.08 -20.25
C ARG A 233 -33.85 8.94 -20.59
N MET A 234 -34.26 9.83 -19.70
CA MET A 234 -35.31 10.82 -19.98
C MET A 234 -34.81 11.97 -20.89
N GLN A 235 -33.53 12.01 -21.24
CA GLN A 235 -32.90 13.11 -21.99
C GLN A 235 -31.93 12.58 -23.08
N ILE A 236 -32.46 12.19 -24.26
CA ILE A 236 -31.76 11.97 -25.56
C ILE A 236 -30.71 10.82 -25.62
N ASP A 237 -30.77 10.07 -26.74
CA ASP A 237 -29.88 8.96 -27.15
C ASP A 237 -28.41 9.43 -27.28
N SER A 238 -27.59 9.10 -26.29
CA SER A 238 -26.13 9.01 -26.43
C SER A 238 -25.75 7.55 -26.66
N GLU A 239 -24.78 7.27 -27.53
CA GLU A 239 -24.30 5.90 -27.79
C GLU A 239 -23.67 5.24 -26.55
N ASN A 240 -23.24 6.02 -25.54
CA ASN A 240 -22.57 5.51 -24.32
C ASN A 240 -23.25 6.01 -23.04
N ASP A 241 -24.31 5.31 -22.62
CA ASP A 241 -25.08 5.57 -21.39
C ASP A 241 -24.23 5.77 -20.11
N TRP A 242 -23.08 5.10 -20.00
CA TRP A 242 -22.22 5.16 -18.81
C TRP A 242 -21.49 6.52 -18.65
N GLU A 243 -21.35 7.31 -19.72
CA GLU A 243 -20.68 8.62 -19.68
C GLU A 243 -21.44 9.65 -18.82
N ARG A 244 -22.72 9.38 -18.56
CA ARG A 244 -23.61 10.26 -17.79
C ARG A 244 -23.72 9.85 -16.33
N THR A 245 -22.89 8.89 -15.91
CA THR A 245 -22.91 8.33 -14.56
C THR A 245 -21.63 8.69 -13.82
N SER A 246 -21.68 8.54 -12.50
CA SER A 246 -20.52 8.64 -11.61
C SER A 246 -19.40 7.64 -11.95
N LEU A 247 -19.64 6.68 -12.85
CA LEU A 247 -18.65 5.72 -13.34
C LEU A 247 -17.73 6.29 -14.44
N GLU A 248 -18.15 7.36 -15.14
CA GLU A 248 -17.45 7.94 -16.30
C GLU A 248 -15.97 8.19 -15.99
N LYS A 249 -15.67 8.92 -14.91
CA LYS A 249 -14.30 9.29 -14.55
C LYS A 249 -13.36 8.10 -14.40
N TYR A 250 -13.86 6.96 -13.91
CA TYR A 250 -13.08 5.75 -13.69
C TYR A 250 -12.85 4.99 -15.01
N ILE A 251 -13.86 4.93 -15.88
CA ILE A 251 -13.72 4.33 -17.21
C ILE A 251 -12.78 5.18 -18.08
N ARG A 252 -12.91 6.51 -18.02
CA ARG A 252 -12.04 7.44 -18.73
C ARG A 252 -10.59 7.23 -18.32
N PHE A 253 -10.30 7.24 -17.01
CA PHE A 253 -8.97 6.94 -16.49
C PHE A 253 -8.44 5.58 -16.97
N PHE A 254 -9.26 4.52 -16.87
CA PHE A 254 -8.88 3.18 -17.32
C PHE A 254 -8.52 3.13 -18.81
N ARG A 255 -9.32 3.77 -19.66
CA ARG A 255 -9.10 3.80 -21.11
C ARG A 255 -7.87 4.62 -21.48
N THR A 256 -7.78 5.85 -20.99
CA THR A 256 -6.76 6.80 -21.44
C THR A 256 -5.41 6.57 -20.76
N SER A 257 -5.42 6.34 -19.45
CA SER A 257 -4.20 6.32 -18.65
C SER A 257 -3.59 4.92 -18.55
N PHE A 258 -4.37 3.86 -18.80
CA PHE A 258 -3.90 2.48 -18.69
C PHE A 258 -3.98 1.71 -20.03
N LEU A 259 -5.17 1.57 -20.62
CA LEU A 259 -5.35 0.72 -21.81
C LEU A 259 -4.63 1.27 -23.05
N GLN A 260 -4.77 2.56 -23.35
CA GLN A 260 -4.13 3.17 -24.54
C GLN A 260 -2.60 3.03 -24.52
N PRO A 261 -1.87 3.39 -23.43
CA PRO A 261 -0.44 3.13 -23.34
C PRO A 261 -0.06 1.66 -23.47
N MET A 262 -0.83 0.75 -22.87
CA MET A 262 -0.57 -0.69 -22.94
C MET A 262 -0.78 -1.23 -24.36
N LEU A 263 -1.84 -0.80 -25.05
CA LEU A 263 -2.11 -1.18 -26.44
C LEU A 263 -1.00 -0.71 -27.38
N LYS A 264 -0.51 0.51 -27.18
CA LYS A 264 0.64 1.06 -27.92
C LYS A 264 1.88 0.19 -27.73
N ALA A 265 2.24 -0.12 -26.49
CA ALA A 265 3.39 -0.97 -26.18
C ALA A 265 3.25 -2.39 -26.77
N CYS A 266 2.06 -2.99 -26.67
CA CYS A 266 1.79 -4.31 -27.28
C CYS A 266 1.95 -4.28 -28.81
N LYS A 267 1.52 -3.20 -29.47
CA LYS A 267 1.68 -3.04 -30.92
C LYS A 267 3.17 -2.94 -31.30
N GLU A 268 3.93 -2.11 -30.60
CA GLU A 268 5.37 -1.93 -30.81
C GLU A 268 6.15 -3.26 -30.60
N GLU A 269 5.79 -4.05 -29.58
CA GLU A 269 6.37 -5.37 -29.35
C GLU A 269 6.10 -6.33 -30.53
N LEU A 270 4.86 -6.36 -31.04
CA LEU A 270 4.49 -7.23 -32.17
C LEU A 270 5.22 -6.84 -33.46
N GLU A 271 5.31 -5.54 -33.76
CA GLU A 271 6.03 -5.02 -34.93
C GLU A 271 7.53 -5.33 -34.86
N THR A 272 8.12 -5.20 -33.67
CA THR A 272 9.53 -5.54 -33.43
C THR A 272 9.77 -7.04 -33.62
N ALA A 273 8.92 -7.89 -33.04
CA ALA A 273 9.03 -9.34 -33.18
C ALA A 273 8.84 -9.81 -34.63
N TYR A 274 7.93 -9.19 -35.37
CA TYR A 274 7.73 -9.45 -36.79
C TYR A 274 8.96 -9.08 -37.62
N SER A 275 9.51 -7.88 -37.39
CA SER A 275 10.71 -7.40 -38.09
C SER A 275 11.94 -8.28 -37.83
N ALA A 276 12.12 -8.74 -36.59
CA ALA A 276 13.22 -9.65 -36.23
C ALA A 276 13.11 -11.01 -36.94
N LYS A 277 11.90 -11.56 -37.08
CA LYS A 277 11.69 -12.81 -37.83
C LYS A 277 11.99 -12.66 -39.32
N LEU A 278 11.64 -11.52 -39.91
CA LEU A 278 11.96 -11.25 -41.31
C LEU A 278 13.47 -11.16 -41.56
N GLN A 279 14.22 -10.58 -40.62
CA GLN A 279 15.68 -10.50 -40.70
C GLN A 279 16.37 -11.86 -40.55
N GLN A 280 15.82 -12.76 -39.71
CA GLN A 280 16.35 -14.12 -39.55
C GLN A 280 16.01 -15.07 -40.72
N SER A 281 15.03 -14.69 -41.55
CA SER A 281 14.58 -15.49 -42.71
C SER A 281 15.28 -15.08 -44.01
N LYS A 282 16.17 -14.08 -43.97
CA LYS A 282 17.02 -13.63 -45.08
C LYS A 282 18.45 -14.07 -44.85
#